data_AF-A0A655JEI2-F1
#
_entry.id   AF-A0A655JEI2-F1
#
_cell.length_a   1.000
_cell.length_b   1.000
_cell.length_c   1.000
_cell.angle_alpha   90.00
_cell.angle_beta   90.00
_cell.angle_gamma   90.00
#
_symmetry.space_group_name_H-M   'P 1'
#
loop_
_entity.id
_entity.type
_entity.pdbx_description
1 polymer ?
#
loop_
_entity_poly.entity_id
_entity_poly.type
_entity_poly.pdbx_seq_one_letter_code
_entity_poly.pdbx_strand_id
1 'polypeptide(L)'
;MTGFENHRGGTVLGPGTSPLGAVVKGAGNRAGDGFDGAVAGSVVATYMHGPCLARNPELADLLLSKVVGELAPLDLPEVDLLRRERLSAR
;
A
#
# COMPACT_ATOMS: atom_id res chain seq x y z
N MET A 1 0.36 -3.99 -4.71
CA MET A 1 1.10 -3.69 -3.47
C MET A 1 1.21 -4.97 -2.64
N THR A 2 2.22 -5.07 -1.79
CA THR A 2 2.38 -6.18 -0.84
C THR A 2 2.84 -5.64 0.52
N GLY A 3 2.55 -6.39 1.57
CA GLY A 3 2.91 -6.06 2.95
C GLY A 3 2.57 -7.23 3.86
N PHE A 4 2.72 -7.02 5.17
CA PHE A 4 2.25 -7.94 6.19
C PHE A 4 1.34 -7.20 7.15
N GLU A 5 0.23 -7.79 7.57
CA GLU A 5 -0.71 -7.21 8.53
C GLU A 5 -0.60 -7.95 9.87
N ASN A 6 -0.59 -7.23 10.99
CA ASN A 6 -0.60 -7.82 12.33
C ASN A 6 -1.32 -6.89 13.31
N HIS A 7 -2.64 -6.83 13.17
CA HIS A 7 -3.51 -6.03 14.00
C HIS A 7 -4.68 -6.87 14.50
N ARG A 8 -5.21 -6.49 15.66
CA ARG A 8 -6.48 -7.05 16.19
C ARG A 8 -7.68 -6.12 15.97
N GLY A 9 -7.44 -4.83 15.73
CA GLY A 9 -8.49 -3.86 15.45
C GLY A 9 -9.05 -4.03 14.05
N GLY A 10 -10.33 -3.72 13.87
CA GLY A 10 -10.96 -3.61 12.56
C GLY A 10 -11.30 -2.15 12.26
N THR A 11 -11.10 -1.71 11.02
CA THR A 11 -11.42 -0.34 10.58
C THR A 11 -12.67 -0.34 9.71
N VAL A 12 -13.60 0.57 10.01
CA VAL A 12 -14.74 0.91 9.15
C VAL A 12 -14.49 2.30 8.59
N LEU A 13 -14.59 2.45 7.27
CA LEU A 13 -14.37 3.74 6.62
C LEU A 13 -15.50 4.71 6.97
N GLY A 14 -15.12 5.93 7.35
CA GLY A 14 -16.06 7.02 7.58
C GLY A 14 -16.50 7.69 6.27
N PRO A 15 -17.49 8.60 6.33
CA PRO A 15 -17.92 9.38 5.17
C PRO A 15 -16.76 10.12 4.50
N GLY A 16 -16.77 10.19 3.16
CA GLY A 16 -15.73 10.89 2.39
C GLY A 16 -14.37 10.18 2.33
N THR A 17 -14.29 8.94 2.83
CA THR A 17 -13.07 8.11 2.78
C THR A 17 -13.26 6.95 1.81
N SER A 18 -12.27 6.72 0.94
CA SER A 18 -12.24 5.54 0.07
C SER A 18 -11.18 4.55 0.55
N PRO A 19 -11.29 3.24 0.24
CA PRO A 19 -10.23 2.30 0.52
C PRO A 19 -8.96 2.64 -0.26
N LEU A 20 -7.79 2.24 0.25
CA LEU A 20 -6.52 2.36 -0.48
C LEU A 20 -6.46 1.35 -1.64
N GLY A 21 -7.01 0.16 -1.45
CA GLY A 21 -7.11 -0.83 -2.51
C GLY A 21 -7.91 -2.08 -2.12
N ALA A 22 -8.24 -2.88 -3.13
CA ALA A 22 -8.84 -4.19 -2.93
C ALA A 22 -7.79 -5.19 -2.41
N VAL A 23 -8.22 -6.06 -1.50
CA VAL A 23 -7.39 -7.12 -0.93
C VAL A 23 -7.44 -8.34 -1.86
N VAL A 24 -6.27 -8.80 -2.30
CA VAL A 24 -6.14 -10.05 -3.07
C VAL A 24 -5.91 -11.25 -2.14
N LYS A 25 -5.18 -11.05 -1.04
CA LYS A 25 -4.92 -12.06 0.01
C LYS A 25 -4.68 -11.33 1.34
N GLY A 26 -5.29 -11.83 2.42
CA GLY A 26 -5.27 -11.20 3.75
C GLY A 26 -6.66 -10.75 4.20
N ALA A 27 -6.72 -10.04 5.31
CA ALA A 27 -7.92 -9.47 5.90
C ALA A 27 -8.14 -8.00 5.51
N GLY A 28 -7.07 -7.21 5.38
CA GLY A 28 -7.15 -5.77 5.16
C GLY A 28 -7.73 -5.03 6.36
N ASN A 29 -8.62 -4.07 6.12
CA ASN A 29 -9.21 -3.28 7.21
C ASN A 29 -9.96 -4.14 8.23
N ARG A 30 -10.64 -5.19 7.76
CA ARG A 30 -11.39 -6.16 8.57
C ARG A 30 -11.66 -7.41 7.74
N ALA A 31 -11.61 -8.57 8.39
CA ALA A 31 -11.90 -9.84 7.73
C ALA A 31 -13.27 -9.83 7.04
N GLY A 32 -13.28 -10.16 5.75
CA GLY A 32 -14.50 -10.23 4.92
C GLY A 32 -14.85 -8.94 4.16
N ASP A 33 -14.20 -7.81 4.45
CA ASP A 33 -14.51 -6.54 3.75
C ASP A 33 -13.91 -6.49 2.34
N GLY A 34 -12.79 -7.18 2.10
CA GLY A 34 -12.15 -7.27 0.79
C GLY A 34 -11.38 -6.03 0.37
N PHE A 35 -11.13 -5.09 1.28
CA PHE A 35 -10.34 -3.89 1.04
C PHE A 35 -9.44 -3.54 2.24
N ASP A 36 -8.33 -2.85 1.95
CA ASP A 36 -7.37 -2.35 2.93
C ASP A 36 -7.21 -0.84 2.81
N GLY A 37 -6.88 -0.24 3.94
CA GLY A 37 -6.46 1.14 4.07
C GLY A 37 -7.58 2.15 3.90
N ALA A 38 -7.18 3.42 3.93
CA ALA A 38 -8.05 4.58 3.84
C ALA A 38 -7.34 5.69 3.07
N VAL A 39 -8.09 6.39 2.23
CA VAL A 39 -7.67 7.59 1.51
C VAL A 39 -8.69 8.69 1.77
N ALA A 40 -8.23 9.80 2.35
CA ALA A 40 -9.03 10.98 2.61
C ALA A 40 -8.21 12.23 2.25
N GLY A 41 -8.44 12.76 1.05
CA GLY A 41 -7.64 13.86 0.50
C GLY A 41 -6.17 13.46 0.31
N SER A 42 -5.26 14.10 1.07
CA SER A 42 -3.82 13.79 1.07
C SER A 42 -3.43 12.71 2.08
N VAL A 43 -4.34 12.28 2.95
CA VAL A 43 -4.07 11.24 3.95
C VAL A 43 -4.22 9.87 3.30
N VAL A 44 -3.19 9.05 3.44
CA VAL A 44 -3.18 7.63 3.05
C VAL A 44 -2.78 6.80 4.26
N ALA A 45 -3.60 5.81 4.61
CA ALA A 45 -3.37 4.89 5.71
C ALA A 45 -3.55 3.43 5.25
N THR A 46 -2.83 2.50 5.88
CA THR A 46 -2.87 1.06 5.60
C THR A 46 -2.35 0.29 6.81
N TYR A 47 -2.81 -0.96 7.00
CA TYR A 47 -2.25 -1.87 7.99
C TYR A 47 -0.96 -2.57 7.53
N MET A 48 -0.51 -2.34 6.30
CA MET A 48 0.70 -2.96 5.77
C MET A 48 1.97 -2.55 6.56
N HIS A 49 2.61 -3.54 7.17
CA HIS A 49 3.95 -3.50 7.74
C HIS A 49 5.02 -4.03 6.77
N GLY A 50 6.29 -3.98 7.20
CA GLY A 50 7.47 -4.32 6.40
C GLY A 50 7.81 -3.17 5.47
N PRO A 51 8.58 -2.17 5.97
CA PRO A 51 8.54 -0.76 5.60
C PRO A 51 7.71 -0.45 4.34
N CYS A 52 6.44 -0.06 4.53
CA CYS A 52 5.41 -0.05 3.47
C CYS A 52 5.88 0.64 2.17
N LEU A 53 6.52 1.80 2.27
CA LEU A 53 6.99 2.56 1.11
C LEU A 53 8.19 1.90 0.41
N ALA A 54 9.18 1.41 1.16
CA ALA A 54 10.32 0.69 0.57
C ALA A 54 9.89 -0.64 -0.09
N ARG A 55 8.80 -1.24 0.40
CA ARG A 55 8.22 -2.43 -0.20
C ARG A 55 7.38 -2.14 -1.44
N ASN A 56 6.81 -0.94 -1.54
CA ASN A 56 5.91 -0.51 -2.61
C ASN A 56 6.39 0.83 -3.21
N PRO A 57 7.46 0.82 -4.03
CA PRO A 57 8.05 2.04 -4.58
C PRO A 57 7.05 2.92 -5.33
N GLU A 58 6.10 2.35 -6.08
CA GLU A 58 5.11 3.14 -6.81
C GLU A 58 4.14 3.89 -5.89
N LEU A 59 3.89 3.37 -4.67
CA LEU A 59 3.15 4.12 -3.65
C LEU A 59 3.99 5.27 -3.09
N ALA A 60 5.30 5.05 -2.91
CA ALA A 60 6.21 6.12 -2.51
C ALA A 60 6.26 7.24 -3.56
N ASP A 61 6.40 6.88 -4.84
CA ASP A 61 6.41 7.82 -5.97
C ASP A 61 5.09 8.57 -6.09
N LEU A 62 3.95 7.91 -5.90
CA LEU A 62 2.64 8.56 -5.87
C LEU A 62 2.56 9.61 -4.75
N LEU A 63 3.10 9.34 -3.57
CA LEU A 63 3.08 10.29 -2.45
C LEU A 63 4.07 11.43 -2.66
N LEU A 64 5.27 11.13 -3.13
CA LEU A 64 6.31 12.12 -3.40
C LEU A 64 5.89 13.06 -4.53
N SER A 65 5.33 12.53 -5.61
CA SER A 65 4.92 13.34 -6.78
C SER A 65 3.81 14.35 -6.48
N LYS A 66 2.97 14.08 -5.46
CA LYS A 66 2.00 15.08 -4.96
C LYS A 66 2.66 16.32 -4.35
N VAL A 67 3.92 16.23 -3.94
CA VAL A 67 4.67 17.31 -3.29
C VAL A 67 5.66 17.95 -4.26
N VAL A 68 6.44 17.13 -4.97
CA VAL A 68 7.56 17.62 -5.80
C VAL A 68 7.27 17.60 -7.30
N GLY A 69 6.12 17.09 -7.73
CA GLY A 69 5.77 16.94 -9.14
C GLY A 69 6.29 15.65 -9.77
N GLU A 70 6.44 15.65 -11.09
CA GLU A 70 6.87 14.46 -11.84
C GLU A 70 8.26 14.00 -11.39
N LEU A 71 8.39 12.69 -11.16
CA LEU A 71 9.64 12.05 -10.77
C LEU A 71 10.27 11.38 -12.00
N ALA A 72 11.56 11.63 -12.22
CA ALA A 72 12.30 10.92 -13.25
C ALA A 72 12.38 9.42 -12.89
N PRO A 73 12.19 8.50 -13.86
CA PRO A 73 12.33 7.08 -13.62
C PRO A 73 13.72 6.73 -13.09
N LEU A 74 13.77 5.83 -12.11
CA LEU A 74 15.01 5.23 -11.62
C LEU A 74 15.13 3.81 -12.15
N ASP A 75 16.22 3.52 -12.86
CA ASP A 75 16.55 2.16 -13.30
C ASP A 75 17.37 1.46 -12.21
N LEU A 76 16.69 0.65 -11.40
CA LEU A 76 17.25 -0.06 -10.26
C LEU A 76 16.88 -1.55 -10.35
N PRO A 77 17.66 -2.37 -11.08
CA PRO A 77 17.33 -3.78 -11.36
C PRO A 77 17.09 -4.63 -10.11
N GLU A 78 17.78 -4.31 -9.00
CA GLU A 78 17.60 -4.94 -7.70
C GLU A 78 16.21 -4.70 -7.09
N VAL A 79 15.63 -3.50 -7.29
CA VAL A 79 14.28 -3.18 -6.81
C VAL A 79 13.25 -3.99 -7.58
N ASP A 80 13.43 -4.11 -8.90
CA ASP A 80 12.58 -4.93 -9.75
C ASP A 80 12.65 -6.42 -9.40
N LEU A 81 13.86 -6.93 -9.13
CA LEU A 81 14.06 -8.30 -8.70
C LEU A 81 13.35 -8.57 -7.36
N LEU A 82 13.60 -7.74 -6.35
CA LEU A 82 12.95 -7.86 -5.04
C LEU A 82 11.43 -7.77 -5.15
N ARG A 83 10.90 -6.92 -6.04
CA ARG A 83 9.46 -6.82 -6.31
C ARG A 83 8.92 -8.14 -6.85
N ARG A 84 9.58 -8.74 -7.85
CA ARG A 84 9.18 -10.03 -8.41
C ARG A 84 9.19 -11.14 -7.36
N GLU A 85 10.24 -11.23 -6.55
CA GLU A 85 10.35 -12.20 -5.46
C GLU A 85 9.22 -12.05 -4.43
N ARG A 86 8.90 -10.82 -4.03
CA ARG A 86 7.82 -10.55 -3.06
C ARG A 86 6.44 -10.93 -3.62
N LEU A 87 6.23 -10.77 -4.92
CA LEU A 87 4.97 -11.12 -5.58
C LEU A 87 4.82 -12.63 -5.81
N SER A 88 5.93 -13.37 -5.90
CA SER A 88 5.95 -14.83 -6.07
C SER A 88 5.93 -15.60 -4.74
N ALA A 89 6.42 -15.00 -3.65
CA ALA A 89 6.45 -15.59 -2.30
C ALA A 89 5.06 -15.71 -1.62
N ARG A 90 4.00 -15.96 -2.40
CA ARG A 90 2.61 -16.00 -1.94
C ARG A 90 2.32 -17.14 -0.99
#